data_AF-A0A5P9HV63-F1
#
_entry.id   AF-A0A5P9HV63-F1
#
_cell.length_a   1.000
_cell.length_b   1.000
_cell.length_c   1.000
_cell.angle_alpha   90.00
_cell.angle_beta   90.00
_cell.angle_gamma   90.00
#
_symmetry.space_group_name_H-M   'P 1'
#
loop_
_entity.id
_entity.type
_entity.pdbx_description
1 polymer ?
#
loop_
_entity_poly.entity_id
_entity_poly.type
_entity_poly.pdbx_seq_one_letter_code
_entity_poly.pdbx_strand_id
1 'polypeptide(L)'
;MNGKKIKNKVKGVFHRLAITAIPEKGHSYILLSCLDSEKVIYIDLFNQLQSSPIDKVKFYISLILPLYSENMVLSPSLWNSWDEETQMAYTFYANLKDKDFIIYNKMNGMILRKAAKMPGFSYEERNKINLF
;
A
#
# COMPACT_ATOMS: atom_id res chain seq x y z
N MET A 1 -8.82 -2.54 7.02
CA MET A 1 -7.35 -2.75 7.08
C MET A 1 -6.82 -2.61 8.52
N ASN A 2 -6.91 -3.65 9.33
CA ASN A 2 -6.60 -3.55 10.77
C ASN A 2 -5.26 -4.24 11.10
N GLY A 3 -4.27 -4.07 10.22
CA GLY A 3 -2.95 -4.68 10.36
C GLY A 3 -2.89 -6.21 10.20
N LYS A 4 -3.89 -6.78 9.53
CA LYS A 4 -3.81 -8.14 8.96
C LYS A 4 -2.92 -8.08 7.71
N LYS A 5 -2.02 -9.05 7.56
CA LYS A 5 -1.13 -9.16 6.38
C LYS A 5 -1.97 -9.39 5.12
N ILE A 6 -1.52 -8.83 3.99
CA ILE A 6 -1.98 -9.29 2.68
C ILE A 6 -1.46 -10.74 2.55
N LYS A 7 -2.38 -11.71 2.47
CA LYS A 7 -2.02 -13.12 2.30
C LYS A 7 -1.78 -13.42 0.82
N ASN A 8 -0.83 -12.74 0.20
CA ASN A 8 -0.50 -12.93 -1.21
C ASN A 8 0.29 -14.22 -1.47
N LYS A 9 0.75 -14.94 -0.43
CA LYS A 9 1.39 -16.25 -0.57
C LYS A 9 0.47 -17.37 -0.09
N VAL A 10 -0.01 -18.21 -1.01
CA VAL A 10 -0.85 -19.38 -0.72
C VAL A 10 -0.15 -20.63 -1.24
N LYS A 11 0.05 -21.63 -0.37
CA LYS A 11 0.75 -22.90 -0.69
C LYS A 11 2.11 -22.71 -1.39
N GLY A 12 2.84 -21.65 -1.03
CA GLY A 12 4.16 -21.37 -1.61
C GLY A 12 4.13 -20.49 -2.86
N VAL A 13 2.96 -20.29 -3.48
CA VAL A 13 2.78 -19.49 -4.69
C VAL A 13 2.46 -18.04 -4.34
N PHE A 14 3.11 -17.09 -5.02
CA PHE A 14 2.80 -15.66 -4.93
C PHE A 14 1.70 -15.30 -5.92
N HIS A 15 0.57 -14.87 -5.39
CA HIS A 15 -0.56 -14.34 -6.14
C HIS A 15 -0.38 -12.84 -6.31
N ARG A 16 -0.84 -12.32 -7.45
CA ARG A 16 -0.59 -10.93 -7.86
C ARG A 16 -1.85 -10.11 -7.82
N LEU A 17 -1.69 -8.87 -7.39
CA LEU A 17 -2.71 -7.85 -7.39
C LEU A 17 -2.19 -6.69 -8.23
N ALA A 18 -2.96 -6.27 -9.22
CA ALA A 18 -2.68 -5.05 -9.97
C ALA A 18 -3.42 -3.88 -9.30
N ILE A 19 -2.68 -2.81 -9.01
CA ILE A 19 -3.24 -1.56 -8.51
C ILE A 19 -2.88 -0.46 -9.50
N THR A 20 -3.90 0.28 -9.94
CA THR A 20 -3.73 1.43 -10.83
C THR A 20 -4.43 2.63 -10.20
N ALA A 21 -3.67 3.68 -9.92
CA ALA A 21 -4.21 4.97 -9.51
C ALA A 21 -4.25 5.89 -10.73
N ILE A 22 -5.45 6.33 -11.10
CA ILE A 22 -5.70 7.21 -12.23
C ILE A 22 -6.14 8.56 -11.67
N PRO A 23 -5.28 9.59 -11.73
CA PRO A 23 -5.67 10.93 -11.36
C PRO A 23 -6.49 11.57 -12.48
N GLU A 24 -7.65 12.13 -12.14
CA GLU A 24 -8.50 12.92 -13.02
C GLU A 24 -8.73 14.31 -12.43
N LYS A 25 -9.19 15.27 -13.24
CA LYS A 25 -9.46 16.62 -12.72
C LYS A 25 -10.57 16.58 -11.67
N GLY A 26 -10.21 16.89 -10.43
CA GLY A 26 -11.14 16.95 -9.28
C GLY A 26 -11.46 15.61 -8.62
N HIS A 27 -10.92 14.48 -9.11
CA HIS A 27 -11.19 13.16 -8.55
C HIS A 27 -10.10 12.16 -8.95
N SER A 28 -9.88 11.11 -8.17
CA SER A 28 -8.91 10.05 -8.52
C SER A 28 -9.57 8.69 -8.37
N TYR A 29 -9.30 7.81 -9.33
CA TYR A 29 -9.76 6.42 -9.29
C TYR A 29 -8.63 5.51 -8.86
N ILE A 30 -8.93 4.53 -8.00
CA ILE A 30 -8.01 3.45 -7.68
C ILE A 30 -8.67 2.15 -8.14
N LEU A 31 -8.13 1.56 -9.19
CA LEU A 31 -8.53 0.24 -9.67
C LEU A 31 -7.66 -0.81 -8.99
N LEU A 32 -8.29 -1.76 -8.31
CA LEU A 32 -7.64 -2.96 -7.82
C LEU A 32 -8.22 -4.16 -8.56
N SER A 33 -7.36 -4.98 -9.14
CA SER A 33 -7.77 -6.14 -9.92
C SER A 33 -6.86 -7.35 -9.67
N CYS A 34 -7.46 -8.54 -9.73
CA CYS A 34 -6.79 -9.82 -9.68
C CYS A 34 -7.46 -10.76 -10.70
N LEU A 35 -6.85 -11.91 -10.96
CA LEU A 35 -7.51 -12.96 -11.73
C LEU A 35 -8.77 -13.44 -10.99
N ASP A 36 -9.81 -13.82 -11.73
CA ASP A 36 -11.08 -14.28 -11.13
C ASP A 36 -10.88 -15.51 -10.24
N SER A 37 -10.00 -16.45 -10.66
CA SER A 37 -9.58 -17.61 -9.89
C SER A 37 -8.90 -17.26 -8.55
N GLU A 38 -8.35 -16.05 -8.43
CA GLU A 38 -7.65 -15.56 -7.23
C GLU A 38 -8.54 -14.65 -6.36
N LYS A 39 -9.77 -14.35 -6.79
CA LYS A 39 -10.69 -13.47 -6.08
C LYS A 39 -10.90 -13.89 -4.63
N VAL A 40 -10.98 -15.20 -4.36
CA VAL A 40 -11.11 -15.76 -3.01
C VAL A 40 -9.96 -15.35 -2.07
N ILE A 41 -8.77 -15.04 -2.60
CA ILE A 41 -7.60 -14.63 -1.82
C ILE A 41 -7.72 -13.16 -1.40
N TYR A 42 -8.29 -12.32 -2.28
CA TYR A 42 -8.32 -10.86 -2.11
C TYR A 42 -9.68 -10.29 -1.71
N ILE A 43 -10.74 -11.10 -1.67
CA ILE A 43 -12.10 -10.61 -1.40
C ILE A 43 -12.21 -9.87 -0.06
N ASP A 44 -11.53 -10.35 0.98
CA ASP A 44 -11.48 -9.68 2.28
C ASP A 44 -10.77 -8.32 2.21
N LEU A 45 -9.73 -8.22 1.38
CA LEU A 45 -9.02 -6.95 1.14
C LEU A 45 -9.94 -5.98 0.40
N PHE A 46 -10.61 -6.43 -0.66
CA PHE A 46 -11.55 -5.60 -1.42
C PHE A 46 -12.70 -5.09 -0.56
N ASN A 47 -13.33 -5.97 0.22
CA ASN A 47 -14.40 -5.58 1.15
C ASN A 47 -13.90 -4.56 2.18
N GLN A 48 -12.69 -4.72 2.70
CA GLN A 48 -12.11 -3.76 3.64
C GLN A 48 -11.80 -2.41 3.00
N LEU A 49 -11.34 -2.38 1.75
CA LEU A 49 -11.04 -1.14 1.05
C LEU A 49 -12.32 -0.38 0.73
N GLN A 50 -13.38 -1.06 0.26
CA GLN A 50 -14.66 -0.44 -0.06
C GLN A 50 -15.40 0.12 1.16
N SER A 51 -15.23 -0.49 2.34
CA SER A 51 -15.88 -0.08 3.58
C SER A 51 -15.04 0.86 4.46
N SER A 52 -13.79 1.15 4.08
CA SER A 52 -12.92 2.04 4.86
C SER A 52 -13.03 3.49 4.39
N PRO A 53 -12.87 4.48 5.30
CA PRO A 53 -12.72 5.88 4.91
C PRO A 53 -11.55 6.07 3.92
N ILE A 54 -11.70 7.03 3.00
CA ILE A 54 -10.76 7.23 1.90
C ILE A 54 -9.34 7.53 2.39
N ASP A 55 -9.17 8.35 3.42
CA ASP A 55 -7.83 8.70 3.92
C ASP A 55 -7.13 7.51 4.55
N LYS A 56 -7.90 6.62 5.20
CA LYS A 56 -7.39 5.34 5.68
C LYS A 56 -6.91 4.48 4.51
N VAL A 57 -7.66 4.42 3.41
CA VAL A 57 -7.25 3.69 2.19
C VAL A 57 -5.97 4.28 1.59
N LYS A 58 -5.88 5.60 1.45
CA LYS A 58 -4.67 6.27 0.93
C LYS A 58 -3.45 6.01 1.81
N PHE A 59 -3.61 6.15 3.12
CA PHE A 59 -2.56 5.83 4.10
C PHE A 59 -2.05 4.39 3.96
N TYR A 60 -2.94 3.42 3.78
CA TYR A 60 -2.57 2.02 3.55
C TYR A 60 -1.69 1.83 2.35
N ILE A 61 -2.12 2.38 1.22
CA ILE A 61 -1.55 2.10 -0.08
C ILE A 61 -0.16 2.72 -0.12
N SER A 62 -0.03 3.96 0.38
CA SER A 62 1.26 4.64 0.56
C SER A 62 2.22 3.89 1.48
N LEU A 63 1.72 3.21 2.52
CA LEU A 63 2.57 2.43 3.44
C LEU A 63 2.99 1.06 2.88
N ILE A 64 2.07 0.36 2.20
CA ILE A 64 2.28 -1.05 1.81
C ILE A 64 2.93 -1.19 0.45
N LEU A 65 2.54 -0.38 -0.55
CA LEU A 65 2.99 -0.57 -1.92
C LEU A 65 4.50 -0.41 -2.12
N PRO A 66 5.19 0.57 -1.51
CA PRO A 66 6.64 0.69 -1.68
C PRO A 66 7.38 -0.60 -1.30
N LEU A 67 6.83 -1.39 -0.38
CA LEU A 67 7.42 -2.64 0.05
C LEU A 67 6.96 -3.86 -0.78
N TYR A 68 5.68 -3.94 -1.16
CA TYR A 68 5.09 -5.13 -1.78
C TYR A 68 5.14 -5.15 -3.31
N SER A 69 5.43 -4.02 -3.95
CA SER A 69 5.35 -3.92 -5.41
C SER A 69 6.54 -4.61 -6.07
N GLU A 70 6.29 -5.65 -6.86
CA GLU A 70 7.31 -6.21 -7.77
C GLU A 70 7.63 -5.22 -8.90
N ASN A 71 6.63 -4.50 -9.37
CA ASN A 71 6.75 -3.48 -10.41
C ASN A 71 5.93 -2.26 -10.00
N MET A 72 6.56 -1.09 -9.91
CA MET A 72 5.88 0.18 -9.74
C MET A 72 6.30 1.14 -10.86
N VAL A 73 5.31 1.80 -11.47
CA VAL A 73 5.53 2.94 -12.35
C VAL A 73 4.99 4.17 -11.66
N LEU A 74 5.86 5.13 -11.35
CA LEU A 74 5.48 6.42 -10.79
C LEU A 74 5.46 7.47 -11.91
N SER A 75 4.48 8.37 -11.88
CA SER A 75 4.50 9.53 -12.77
C SER A 75 5.70 10.43 -12.42
N PRO A 76 6.39 11.04 -13.41
CA PRO A 76 7.50 11.95 -13.13
C PRO A 76 7.10 13.13 -12.24
N SER A 77 5.88 13.64 -12.38
CA SER A 77 5.35 14.72 -11.54
C SER A 77 5.26 14.33 -10.06
N LEU A 78 4.78 13.11 -9.76
CA LEU A 78 4.73 12.60 -8.39
C LEU A 78 6.14 12.43 -7.83
N TRP A 79 7.04 11.80 -8.59
CA TRP A 79 8.43 11.59 -8.18
C TRP A 79 9.13 12.91 -7.84
N ASN A 80 8.99 13.90 -8.72
CA ASN A 80 9.61 15.23 -8.57
C ASN A 80 8.94 16.10 -7.51
N SER A 81 7.76 15.72 -7.00
CA SER A 81 7.11 16.44 -5.90
C SER A 81 7.70 16.10 -4.53
N TRP A 82 8.45 15.00 -4.43
CA TRP A 82 9.11 14.57 -3.20
C TRP A 82 10.50 15.17 -3.07
N ASP A 83 10.94 15.41 -1.84
CA ASP A 83 12.32 15.78 -1.54
C ASP A 83 13.29 14.58 -1.76
N GLU A 84 14.59 14.87 -1.84
CA GLU A 84 15.62 13.84 -2.07
C GLU A 84 15.61 12.75 -0.99
N GLU A 85 15.36 13.12 0.28
CA GLU A 85 15.25 12.17 1.38
C GLU A 85 14.11 11.17 1.16
N THR A 86 12.96 11.64 0.71
CA THR A 86 11.77 10.83 0.44
C THR A 86 11.96 9.95 -0.79
N GLN A 87 12.59 10.47 -1.85
CA GLN A 87 12.96 9.69 -3.03
C GLN A 87 13.94 8.56 -2.68
N MET A 88 14.96 8.85 -1.86
CA MET A 88 15.90 7.85 -1.35
C MET A 88 15.19 6.80 -0.49
N ALA A 89 14.33 7.22 0.44
CA ALA A 89 13.56 6.32 1.29
C ALA A 89 12.66 5.40 0.45
N TYR A 90 11.93 5.95 -0.52
CA TYR A 90 11.11 5.16 -1.44
C TYR A 90 11.96 4.12 -2.19
N THR A 91 13.09 4.54 -2.76
CA THR A 91 14.00 3.66 -3.49
C THR A 91 14.53 2.54 -2.59
N PHE A 92 14.88 2.86 -1.36
CA PHE A 92 15.30 1.86 -0.36
C PHE A 92 14.20 0.83 -0.14
N TYR A 93 12.97 1.26 0.18
CA TYR A 93 11.84 0.34 0.41
C TYR A 93 11.53 -0.54 -0.80
N ALA A 94 11.52 0.04 -2.00
CA ALA A 94 11.22 -0.66 -3.26
C ALA A 94 12.26 -1.72 -3.63
N ASN A 95 13.48 -1.62 -3.10
CA ASN A 95 14.58 -2.54 -3.39
C ASN A 95 14.86 -3.52 -2.24
N LEU A 96 14.07 -3.52 -1.16
CA LEU A 96 14.24 -4.45 -0.05
C LEU A 96 13.98 -5.89 -0.48
N LYS A 97 14.84 -6.81 -0.02
CA LYS A 97 14.74 -8.25 -0.28
C LYS A 97 14.87 -9.05 1.00
N ASP A 98 14.46 -10.31 0.95
CA ASP A 98 14.70 -11.33 1.96
C ASP A 98 14.41 -10.89 3.41
N LYS A 99 15.44 -10.88 4.27
CA LYS A 99 15.32 -10.61 5.70
C LYS A 99 14.82 -9.19 5.97
N ASP A 100 15.31 -8.22 5.21
CA ASP A 100 14.94 -6.82 5.41
C ASP A 100 13.48 -6.62 5.02
N PHE A 101 13.03 -7.17 3.89
CA PHE A 101 11.61 -7.18 3.54
C PHE A 101 10.74 -7.72 4.68
N ILE A 102 11.13 -8.84 5.29
CA ILE A 102 10.38 -9.44 6.40
C ILE A 102 10.31 -8.51 7.63
N ILE A 103 11.41 -7.82 7.96
CA ILE A 103 11.49 -6.89 9.09
C ILE A 103 10.57 -5.70 8.84
N TYR A 104 10.74 -5.01 7.72
CA TYR A 104 9.95 -3.82 7.40
C TYR A 104 8.46 -4.14 7.19
N ASN A 105 8.14 -5.32 6.66
CA ASN A 105 6.74 -5.78 6.55
C ASN A 105 6.11 -5.98 7.94
N LYS A 106 6.87 -6.53 8.90
CA LYS A 106 6.40 -6.63 10.29
C LYS A 106 6.18 -5.24 10.90
N MET A 107 7.08 -4.30 10.66
CA MET A 107 6.96 -2.91 11.12
C MET A 107 5.72 -2.23 10.55
N ASN A 108 5.49 -2.31 9.24
CA ASN A 108 4.27 -1.79 8.59
C ASN A 108 3.01 -2.40 9.22
N GLY A 109 3.02 -3.71 9.50
CA GLY A 109 1.93 -4.37 10.23
C GLY A 109 1.71 -3.80 11.64
N MET A 110 2.78 -3.45 12.37
CA MET A 110 2.69 -2.82 13.70
C MET A 110 2.09 -1.41 13.60
N ILE A 111 2.55 -0.59 12.65
CA ILE A 111 2.03 0.75 12.39
C ILE A 111 0.52 0.69 12.14
N LEU A 112 0.08 -0.19 11.25
CA LEU A 112 -1.35 -0.36 10.93
C LEU A 112 -2.19 -0.82 12.13
N ARG A 113 -1.66 -1.73 12.96
CA ARG A 113 -2.36 -2.17 14.19
C ARG A 113 -2.46 -1.05 15.22
N LYS A 114 -1.41 -0.24 15.36
CA LYS A 114 -1.40 0.91 16.27
C LYS A 114 -2.41 1.96 15.81
N ALA A 115 -2.36 2.36 14.54
CA ALA A 115 -3.30 3.30 13.94
C ALA A 115 -4.76 2.83 14.07
N ALA A 116 -5.03 1.54 13.88
CA ALA A 116 -6.38 0.99 14.01
C ALA A 116 -6.93 0.97 15.46
N LYS A 117 -6.06 1.02 16.47
CA LYS A 117 -6.44 1.00 17.89
C LYS A 117 -6.45 2.39 18.53
N MET A 118 -5.85 3.38 17.89
CA MET A 118 -5.67 4.72 18.43
C MET A 118 -6.90 5.59 18.10
N PRO A 119 -7.69 6.03 19.10
CA PRO A 119 -8.79 6.95 18.87
C PRO A 119 -8.25 8.28 18.32
N GLY A 120 -8.92 8.84 17.31
CA GLY A 120 -8.53 10.14 16.72
C GLY A 120 -7.25 10.12 15.89
N PHE A 121 -6.74 8.94 15.49
CA PHE A 121 -5.58 8.87 14.59
C PHE A 121 -5.90 9.58 13.26
N SER A 122 -5.11 10.60 12.92
CA SER A 122 -5.22 11.31 11.64
C SER A 122 -4.57 10.49 10.54
N TYR A 123 -5.39 9.89 9.67
CA TYR A 123 -4.90 9.22 8.45
C TYR A 123 -4.54 10.23 7.34
N GLU A 124 -4.92 11.50 7.51
CA GLU A 124 -4.63 12.60 6.58
C GLU A 124 -3.18 13.08 6.69
N GLU A 125 -2.59 13.00 7.87
CA GLU A 125 -1.16 13.22 8.10
C GLU A 125 -0.38 12.01 7.57
N ARG A 126 -0.22 11.97 6.25
CA ARG A 126 0.40 10.85 5.55
C ARG A 126 1.90 10.82 5.80
N ASN A 127 2.47 9.62 5.67
CA ASN A 127 3.92 9.42 5.63
C ASN A 127 4.53 10.28 4.50
N LYS A 128 5.79 10.71 4.67
CA LYS A 128 6.53 11.48 3.64
C LYS A 128 6.40 10.86 2.23
N ILE A 129 6.45 9.52 2.14
CA ILE A 129 6.10 8.78 0.94
C ILE A 129 4.58 8.78 0.80
N ASN A 130 4.05 9.74 0.07
CA ASN A 130 2.63 9.88 -0.23
C ASN A 130 2.37 9.67 -1.72
N LEU A 131 1.60 8.62 -2.05
CA LEU A 131 1.28 8.25 -3.44
C LEU A 131 0.06 9.02 -4.04
N PHE A 132 -0.60 9.92 -3.30
CA PHE A 132 -1.79 10.65 -3.77
C PHE A 132 -1.86 12.12 -3.39
#